data_AF-D0S8U0-F1
#
_entry.id   AF-D0S8U0-F1
#
_cell.length_a   1.000
_cell.length_b   1.000
_cell.length_c   1.000
_cell.angle_alpha   90.00
_cell.angle_beta   90.00
_cell.angle_gamma   90.00
#
_symmetry.space_group_name_H-M   'P 1'
#
loop_
_entity.id
_entity.type
_entity.pdbx_description
1 polymer ?
#
loop_
_entity_poly.entity_id
_entity_poly.type
_entity_poly.pdbx_seq_one_letter_code
_entity_poly.pdbx_strand_id
1 'polypeptide(L)'
;MMDIQEENNLIQEAFEVEADEVGFCLDQKWGDYENPYENSDTVLAFNLFKKGWQAAKAQAVPEGFVLVPKENISCYWQDNDEPENFCSNESDFDCLGDCIDLGEIMEINKFTQAHVNKEILFGTWFAEAIDPSEKANFFVGTHAECLEIVAKNKAMIEAQEQSHECPNP
;
A
#
# COMPACT_ATOMS: atom_id res chain seq x y z
N MET A 1 5.20 -6.58 -11.03
CA MET A 1 5.38 -6.29 -12.47
C MET A 1 4.76 -7.45 -13.21
N MET A 2 3.74 -7.20 -14.04
CA MET A 2 3.05 -8.26 -14.79
C MET A 2 4.02 -8.91 -15.79
N ASP A 3 3.90 -10.22 -15.98
CA ASP A 3 4.73 -10.94 -16.95
C ASP A 3 4.34 -10.52 -18.39
N ILE A 4 5.32 -10.36 -19.27
CA ILE A 4 5.11 -9.91 -20.65
C ILE A 4 4.23 -10.90 -21.43
N GLN A 5 4.32 -12.19 -21.13
CA GLN A 5 3.50 -13.23 -21.75
C GLN A 5 2.05 -13.13 -21.28
N GLU A 6 1.83 -12.87 -19.99
CA GLU A 6 0.51 -12.67 -19.40
C GLU A 6 -0.17 -11.44 -20.00
N GLU A 7 0.57 -10.34 -20.18
CA GLU A 7 0.07 -9.13 -20.83
C GLU A 7 -0.30 -9.38 -22.31
N ASN A 8 0.52 -10.12 -23.05
CA ASN A 8 0.22 -10.43 -24.45
C ASN A 8 -1.06 -11.28 -24.59
N ASN A 9 -1.29 -12.21 -23.67
CA ASN A 9 -2.50 -13.04 -23.67
C ASN A 9 -3.76 -12.17 -23.44
N LEU A 10 -3.72 -11.24 -22.48
CA LEU A 10 -4.86 -10.33 -22.23
C LEU A 10 -5.15 -9.42 -23.43
N ILE A 11 -4.11 -8.90 -24.10
CA ILE A 11 -4.29 -8.08 -25.30
C ILE A 11 -4.92 -8.90 -26.43
N GLN A 12 -4.56 -10.18 -26.54
CA GLN A 12 -5.14 -11.08 -27.53
C GLN A 12 -6.62 -11.37 -27.24
N GLU A 13 -6.96 -11.74 -26.00
CA GLU A 13 -8.35 -11.97 -25.61
C GLU A 13 -9.22 -10.74 -25.84
N ALA A 14 -8.74 -9.54 -25.47
CA ALA A 14 -9.46 -8.29 -25.69
C ALA A 14 -9.64 -7.98 -27.19
N PHE A 15 -8.62 -8.25 -28.01
CA PHE A 15 -8.72 -8.08 -29.46
C PHE A 15 -9.76 -9.02 -30.09
N GLU A 16 -9.80 -10.28 -29.65
CA GLU A 16 -10.76 -11.27 -30.16
C GLU A 16 -12.21 -10.89 -29.83
N VAL A 17 -12.47 -10.40 -28.61
CA VAL A 17 -13.80 -9.89 -28.21
C VAL A 17 -14.21 -8.69 -29.06
N GLU A 18 -13.34 -7.68 -29.16
CA GLU A 18 -13.65 -6.47 -29.94
C GLU A 18 -13.83 -6.77 -31.43
N ALA A 19 -13.00 -7.67 -31.99
CA ALA A 19 -13.14 -8.10 -33.37
C ALA A 19 -14.49 -8.79 -33.62
N ASP A 20 -14.95 -9.64 -32.71
CA ASP A 20 -16.28 -10.27 -32.80
C ASP A 20 -17.42 -9.23 -32.71
N GLU A 21 -17.35 -8.31 -31.75
CA GLU A 21 -18.36 -7.27 -31.55
C GLU A 21 -18.53 -6.35 -32.77
N VAL A 22 -17.43 -5.97 -33.43
CA VAL A 22 -17.47 -5.11 -34.62
C VAL A 22 -17.69 -5.88 -35.92
N GLY A 23 -17.84 -7.21 -35.85
CA GLY A 23 -18.00 -8.09 -37.02
C GLY A 23 -16.74 -8.20 -37.89
N PHE A 24 -15.57 -7.97 -37.31
CA PHE A 24 -14.29 -8.13 -37.99
C PHE A 24 -13.94 -9.61 -38.10
N CYS A 25 -14.14 -10.17 -39.29
CA CYS A 25 -13.92 -11.59 -39.55
C CYS A 25 -12.41 -11.90 -39.61
N LEU A 26 -11.86 -12.47 -38.54
CA LEU A 26 -10.43 -12.77 -38.37
C LEU A 26 -9.89 -13.78 -39.40
N ASP A 27 -10.80 -14.58 -40.00
CA ASP A 27 -10.50 -15.67 -40.93
C ASP A 27 -10.61 -15.28 -42.42
N GLN A 28 -11.11 -14.08 -42.75
CA GLN A 28 -11.29 -13.66 -44.15
C GLN A 28 -10.05 -12.95 -44.72
N LYS A 29 -9.61 -13.40 -45.91
CA LYS A 29 -8.79 -12.57 -46.82
C LYS A 29 -9.70 -11.56 -47.50
N TRP A 30 -9.42 -10.27 -47.35
CA TRP A 30 -10.25 -9.21 -47.89
C TRP A 30 -9.85 -8.86 -49.34
N GLY A 31 -10.55 -9.47 -50.31
CA GLY A 31 -10.53 -9.10 -51.73
C GLY A 31 -9.45 -9.74 -52.61
N ASP A 32 -9.66 -9.68 -53.94
CA ASP A 32 -8.69 -10.07 -54.99
C ASP A 32 -7.66 -8.96 -55.30
N TYR A 33 -7.71 -7.85 -54.56
CA TYR A 33 -6.78 -6.75 -54.73
C TYR A 33 -5.47 -7.11 -54.05
N GLU A 34 -4.34 -7.01 -54.78
CA GLU A 34 -3.01 -7.21 -54.20
C GLU A 34 -2.83 -6.26 -53.02
N ASN A 35 -3.00 -6.80 -51.81
CA ASN A 35 -2.65 -6.12 -50.58
C ASN A 35 -1.12 -5.93 -50.60
N PRO A 36 -0.60 -4.70 -50.66
CA PRO A 36 0.84 -4.46 -50.72
C PRO A 36 1.56 -4.81 -49.40
N TYR A 37 0.80 -5.20 -48.36
CA TYR A 37 1.33 -5.65 -47.09
C TYR A 37 1.28 -7.19 -47.04
N GLU A 38 2.43 -7.84 -47.12
CA GLU A 38 2.59 -9.31 -47.18
C GLU A 38 2.05 -10.07 -45.94
N ASN A 39 1.62 -9.35 -44.89
CA ASN A 39 1.10 -9.94 -43.66
C ASN A 39 -0.42 -9.83 -43.62
N SER A 40 -1.10 -10.98 -43.45
CA SER A 40 -2.56 -11.14 -43.27
C SER A 40 -3.17 -9.94 -42.54
N ASP A 41 -4.24 -9.33 -43.08
CA ASP A 41 -4.89 -8.13 -42.51
C ASP A 41 -5.19 -8.23 -41.01
N THR A 42 -5.48 -9.45 -40.54
CA THR A 42 -5.63 -9.84 -39.13
C THR A 42 -4.40 -9.51 -38.27
N VAL A 43 -3.18 -9.77 -38.78
CA VAL A 43 -1.91 -9.49 -38.09
C VAL A 43 -1.68 -7.98 -38.00
N LEU A 44 -2.01 -7.22 -39.05
CA LEU A 44 -1.92 -5.77 -39.02
C LEU A 44 -2.92 -5.17 -38.02
N ALA A 45 -4.17 -5.64 -38.03
CA ALA A 45 -5.21 -5.22 -37.09
C ALA A 45 -4.82 -5.49 -35.63
N PHE A 46 -4.34 -6.71 -35.33
CA PHE A 46 -3.86 -7.05 -33.99
C PHE A 46 -2.69 -6.17 -33.56
N ASN A 47 -1.71 -5.94 -34.45
CA ASN A 47 -0.57 -5.08 -34.14
C ASN A 47 -0.97 -3.62 -33.87
N LEU A 48 -1.96 -3.09 -34.59
CA LEU A 48 -2.50 -1.76 -34.34
C LEU A 48 -3.26 -1.69 -33.02
N PHE A 49 -4.11 -2.68 -32.73
CA PHE A 49 -4.82 -2.80 -31.45
C PHE A 49 -3.85 -2.85 -30.27
N LYS A 50 -2.83 -3.72 -30.36
CA LYS A 50 -1.78 -3.87 -29.35
C LYS A 50 -1.03 -2.55 -29.11
N LYS A 51 -0.67 -1.81 -30.16
CA LYS A 51 -0.03 -0.49 -30.03
C LYS A 51 -0.94 0.52 -29.34
N GLY A 52 -2.24 0.54 -29.69
CA GLY A 52 -3.23 1.39 -29.05
C GLY A 52 -3.40 1.07 -27.56
N TRP A 53 -3.51 -0.22 -27.23
CA TRP A 53 -3.59 -0.70 -25.85
C TRP A 53 -2.39 -0.27 -25.02
N GLN A 54 -1.17 -0.49 -25.54
CA GLN A 54 0.06 -0.12 -24.84
C GLN A 54 0.17 1.40 -24.65
N ALA A 55 -0.24 2.20 -25.64
CA ALA A 55 -0.25 3.65 -25.54
C ALA A 55 -1.29 4.15 -24.51
N ALA A 56 -2.49 3.57 -24.50
CA ALA A 56 -3.54 3.88 -23.53
C ALA A 56 -3.09 3.51 -22.11
N LYS A 57 -2.46 2.34 -21.92
CA LYS A 57 -1.91 1.90 -20.64
C LYS A 57 -0.79 2.82 -20.15
N ALA A 58 0.10 3.26 -21.06
CA ALA A 58 1.17 4.21 -20.73
C ALA A 58 0.64 5.60 -20.33
N GLN A 59 -0.58 5.95 -20.72
CA GLN A 59 -1.25 7.21 -20.39
C GLN A 59 -2.37 7.05 -19.35
N ALA A 60 -2.59 5.85 -18.81
CA ALA A 60 -3.70 5.56 -17.90
C ALA A 60 -3.60 6.35 -16.59
N VAL A 61 -2.41 6.80 -16.23
CA VAL A 61 -2.16 7.71 -15.10
C VAL A 61 -1.42 8.93 -15.63
N PRO A 62 -2.05 10.13 -15.65
CA PRO A 62 -1.38 11.35 -16.07
C PRO A 62 -0.14 11.64 -15.21
N GLU A 63 0.85 12.31 -15.80
CA GLU A 63 2.05 12.74 -15.07
C GLU A 63 1.66 13.61 -13.86
N GLY A 64 2.21 13.29 -12.69
CA GLY A 64 1.88 13.96 -11.42
C GLY A 64 0.70 13.37 -10.65
N PHE A 65 0.06 12.32 -11.17
CA PHE A 65 -1.03 11.63 -10.48
C PHE A 65 -0.60 10.23 -10.01
N VAL A 66 -1.25 9.74 -8.96
CA VAL A 66 -1.09 8.37 -8.45
C VAL A 66 -2.46 7.71 -8.46
N LEU A 67 -2.55 6.50 -9.04
CA LEU A 67 -3.73 5.67 -8.92
C LEU A 67 -3.64 4.89 -7.60
N VAL A 68 -4.62 5.07 -6.72
CA VAL A 68 -4.65 4.40 -5.42
C VAL A 68 -5.87 3.47 -5.36
N PRO A 69 -5.69 2.18 -5.00
CA PRO A 69 -6.81 1.27 -4.76
C PRO A 69 -7.75 1.82 -3.70
N LYS A 70 -9.06 1.58 -3.85
CA LYS A 70 -10.05 2.14 -2.92
C LYS A 70 -9.85 1.63 -1.50
N GLU A 71 -9.39 0.40 -1.33
CA GLU A 71 -9.05 -0.19 -0.02
C GLU A 71 -7.89 0.53 0.70
N ASN A 72 -7.08 1.31 -0.03
CA ASN A 72 -6.00 2.13 0.54
C ASN A 72 -6.45 3.57 0.84
N ILE A 73 -7.73 3.89 0.65
CA ILE A 73 -8.30 5.18 1.04
C ILE A 73 -8.96 5.02 2.40
N SER A 74 -8.56 5.84 3.36
CA SER A 74 -9.12 5.85 4.71
C SER A 74 -9.71 7.20 5.06
N CYS A 75 -10.70 7.19 5.93
CA CYS A 75 -11.30 8.39 6.51
C CYS A 75 -11.10 8.39 8.02
N TYR A 76 -10.85 9.56 8.58
CA TYR A 76 -10.82 9.76 10.03
C TYR A 76 -11.31 11.17 10.36
N TRP A 77 -11.72 11.34 11.62
CA TRP A 77 -12.17 12.60 12.19
C TRP A 77 -11.22 12.96 13.32
N GLN A 78 -10.88 14.22 13.42
CA GLN A 78 -9.90 14.72 14.37
C GLN A 78 -10.37 16.04 14.92
N ASP A 79 -10.20 16.23 16.22
CA ASP A 79 -10.37 17.52 16.86
C ASP A 79 -9.41 18.54 16.24
N ASN A 80 -9.92 19.72 15.91
CA ASN A 80 -9.11 20.79 15.36
C ASN A 80 -8.04 21.31 16.33
N ASP A 81 -8.35 21.36 17.63
CA ASP A 81 -7.49 21.97 18.64
C ASP A 81 -6.57 20.93 19.31
N GLU A 82 -7.00 19.67 19.38
CA GLU A 82 -6.25 18.54 19.96
C GLU A 82 -6.04 17.39 18.94
N PRO A 83 -5.04 17.47 18.05
CA PRO A 83 -4.87 16.52 16.96
C PRO A 83 -4.60 15.07 17.38
N GLU A 84 -4.16 14.83 18.62
CA GLU A 84 -4.07 13.49 19.21
C GLU A 84 -5.43 12.83 19.45
N ASN A 85 -6.51 13.64 19.51
CA ASN A 85 -7.88 13.19 19.68
C ASN A 85 -8.53 12.96 18.31
N PHE A 86 -8.56 11.70 17.89
CA PHE A 86 -9.12 11.33 16.59
C PHE A 86 -9.81 9.96 16.66
N CYS A 87 -10.74 9.73 15.75
CA CYS A 87 -11.38 8.44 15.57
C CYS A 87 -11.57 8.12 14.08
N SER A 88 -11.70 6.85 13.75
CA SER A 88 -11.82 6.38 12.36
C SER A 88 -13.18 5.74 12.05
N ASN A 89 -14.08 5.66 13.04
CA ASN A 89 -15.44 5.18 12.87
C ASN A 89 -16.43 6.19 13.47
N GLU A 90 -17.58 6.35 12.82
CA GLU A 90 -18.62 7.26 13.30
C GLU A 90 -19.28 6.78 14.62
N SER A 91 -19.16 5.49 14.94
CA SER A 91 -19.62 4.95 16.23
C SER A 91 -18.83 5.47 17.42
N ASP A 92 -17.62 5.97 17.18
CA ASP A 92 -16.64 6.34 18.19
C ASP A 92 -16.49 7.87 18.28
N PHE A 93 -17.52 8.61 17.86
CA PHE A 93 -17.52 10.08 17.92
C PHE A 93 -17.58 10.62 19.34
N ASP A 94 -18.12 9.84 20.28
CA ASP A 94 -18.13 10.20 21.69
C ASP A 94 -16.71 10.39 22.26
N CYS A 95 -15.71 9.61 21.79
CA CYS A 95 -14.31 9.79 22.18
C CYS A 95 -13.76 11.20 21.85
N LEU A 96 -14.25 11.85 20.80
CA LEU A 96 -13.84 13.22 20.46
C LEU A 96 -14.34 14.22 21.50
N GLY A 97 -15.51 13.95 22.10
CA GLY A 97 -16.16 14.82 23.06
C GLY A 97 -15.64 14.69 24.50
N ASP A 98 -14.67 13.81 24.77
CA ASP A 98 -14.13 13.59 26.13
C ASP A 98 -13.51 14.85 26.75
N CYS A 99 -13.09 15.81 25.92
CA CYS A 99 -12.41 17.05 26.33
C CYS A 99 -13.31 18.30 26.36
N ILE A 100 -14.63 18.17 26.11
CA ILE A 100 -15.56 19.33 26.10
C ILE A 100 -16.70 19.19 27.12
N ASP A 101 -17.15 20.32 27.64
CA ASP A 101 -18.26 20.38 28.60
C ASP A 101 -19.64 20.48 27.93
N LEU A 102 -20.69 20.18 28.70
CA LEU A 102 -22.08 20.33 28.24
C LEU A 102 -22.38 21.79 27.85
N GLY A 103 -22.73 22.00 26.58
CA GLY A 103 -23.06 23.31 26.02
C GLY A 103 -21.92 23.97 25.24
N GLU A 104 -20.75 23.33 25.21
CA GLU A 104 -19.64 23.73 24.34
C GLU A 104 -19.79 23.13 22.94
N ILE A 105 -19.09 23.73 21.98
CA ILE A 105 -19.04 23.28 20.58
C ILE A 105 -17.57 23.15 20.21
N MET A 106 -17.21 21.99 19.66
CA MET A 106 -15.90 21.74 19.09
C MET A 106 -15.94 21.76 17.57
N GLU A 107 -14.82 22.11 16.96
CA GLU A 107 -14.61 22.00 15.51
C GLU A 107 -13.93 20.65 15.21
N ILE A 108 -14.53 19.86 14.32
CA ILE A 108 -14.01 18.55 13.93
C ILE A 108 -13.68 18.57 12.44
N ASN A 109 -12.45 18.21 12.12
CA ASN A 109 -12.00 18.03 10.75
C ASN A 109 -12.25 16.60 10.30
N LYS A 110 -12.87 16.42 9.12
CA LYS A 110 -12.95 15.12 8.45
C LYS A 110 -11.88 15.04 7.37
N PHE A 111 -10.99 14.06 7.51
CA PHE A 111 -9.95 13.79 6.54
C PHE A 111 -10.32 12.60 5.66
N THR A 112 -9.97 12.69 4.37
CA THR A 112 -9.95 11.57 3.43
C THR A 112 -8.55 11.48 2.87
N GLN A 113 -7.85 10.40 3.17
CA GLN A 113 -6.44 10.23 2.82
C GLN A 113 -6.21 8.92 2.08
N ALA A 114 -5.18 8.94 1.24
CA ALA A 114 -4.76 7.79 0.45
C ALA A 114 -3.39 7.30 0.93
N HIS A 115 -3.31 6.03 1.32
CA HIS A 115 -2.05 5.37 1.67
C HIS A 115 -1.33 4.96 0.39
N VAL A 116 -0.34 5.75 -0.03
CA VAL A 116 0.44 5.50 -1.25
C VAL A 116 1.45 4.36 -1.05
N ASN A 117 2.02 4.25 0.15
CA ASN A 117 2.91 3.18 0.53
C ASN A 117 2.69 2.81 2.01
N LYS A 118 2.81 1.53 2.35
CA LYS A 118 2.76 1.04 3.72
C LYS A 118 3.96 0.12 3.94
N GLU A 119 4.83 0.54 4.83
CA GLU A 119 5.96 -0.26 5.30
C GLU A 119 5.71 -0.70 6.74
N ILE A 120 6.01 -1.96 7.06
CA ILE A 120 5.94 -2.47 8.42
C ILE A 120 7.30 -2.29 9.06
N LEU A 121 7.36 -1.43 10.07
CA LEU A 121 8.52 -1.24 10.93
C LEU A 121 8.24 -1.83 12.30
N PHE A 122 9.29 -2.20 13.01
CA PHE A 122 9.23 -2.77 14.36
C PHE A 122 9.90 -1.82 15.33
N GLY A 123 9.39 -1.74 16.56
CA GLY A 123 9.95 -0.89 17.59
C GLY A 123 10.16 -1.65 18.89
N THR A 124 11.23 -1.33 19.62
CA THR A 124 11.52 -1.91 20.94
C THR A 124 12.23 -0.91 21.84
N TRP A 125 12.00 -1.02 23.15
CA TRP A 125 12.71 -0.23 24.14
C TRP A 125 14.11 -0.79 24.38
N PHE A 126 15.09 0.09 24.45
CA PHE A 126 16.47 -0.21 24.78
C PHE A 126 16.81 0.46 26.12
N ALA A 127 17.37 -0.32 27.04
CA ALA A 127 17.84 0.17 28.33
C ALA A 127 19.37 0.40 28.25
N GLU A 128 19.83 1.62 28.52
CA GLU A 128 21.27 1.97 28.46
C GLU A 128 22.04 1.60 29.73
N ALA A 129 21.36 1.44 30.87
CA ALA A 129 21.97 1.10 32.14
C ALA A 129 21.02 0.29 33.03
N ILE A 130 21.54 -0.11 34.19
CA ILE A 130 20.95 -1.00 35.22
C ILE A 130 19.77 -0.29 35.94
N ASP A 131 18.74 0.07 35.18
CA ASP A 131 17.38 0.08 35.67
C ASP A 131 16.44 -0.36 34.52
N PRO A 132 16.07 -1.64 34.45
CA PRO A 132 15.12 -2.15 33.46
C PRO A 132 13.75 -1.46 33.47
N SER A 133 13.45 -0.67 34.52
CA SER A 133 12.24 0.13 34.62
C SER A 133 12.34 1.51 33.95
N GLU A 134 13.56 1.98 33.64
CA GLU A 134 13.78 3.19 32.86
C GLU A 134 13.79 2.84 31.36
N LYS A 135 12.63 2.99 30.72
CA LYS A 135 12.49 3.04 29.26
C LYS A 135 13.28 4.22 28.70
N ALA A 136 14.60 4.05 28.57
CA ALA A 136 15.53 5.14 28.27
C ALA A 136 15.43 5.61 26.81
N ASN A 137 15.48 4.66 25.86
CA ASN A 137 15.45 4.98 24.43
C ASN A 137 14.55 4.00 23.66
N PHE A 138 13.81 4.50 22.66
CA PHE A 138 12.98 3.68 21.77
C PHE A 138 13.67 3.53 20.41
N PHE A 139 13.95 2.28 20.03
CA PHE A 139 14.51 1.94 18.71
C PHE A 139 13.39 1.57 17.75
N VAL A 140 13.51 1.98 16.48
CA VAL A 140 12.64 1.58 15.37
C VAL A 140 13.49 1.08 14.21
N GLY A 141 13.17 -0.09 13.68
CA GLY A 141 13.91 -0.73 12.59
C GLY A 141 13.26 -2.03 12.11
N THR A 142 14.08 -2.96 11.64
CA THR A 142 13.64 -4.29 11.21
C THR A 142 13.33 -5.19 12.39
N HIS A 143 12.54 -6.25 12.16
CA HIS A 143 12.23 -7.24 13.19
C HIS A 143 13.50 -7.90 13.77
N ALA A 144 14.50 -8.17 12.92
CA ALA A 144 15.75 -8.80 13.34
C ALA A 144 16.55 -7.91 14.30
N GLU A 145 16.68 -6.62 13.99
CA GLU A 145 17.36 -5.65 14.85
C GLU A 145 16.64 -5.51 16.20
N CYS A 146 15.31 -5.46 16.19
CA CYS A 146 14.53 -5.43 17.43
C CYS A 146 14.77 -6.69 18.28
N LEU A 147 14.84 -7.88 17.67
CA LEU A 147 15.11 -9.13 18.39
C LEU A 147 16.50 -9.15 19.02
N GLU A 148 17.52 -8.61 18.35
CA GLU A 148 18.87 -8.48 18.92
C GLU A 148 18.88 -7.58 20.16
N ILE A 149 18.14 -6.47 20.13
CA ILE A 149 17.99 -5.56 21.27
C ILE A 149 17.25 -6.25 22.42
N VAL A 150 16.14 -6.95 22.13
CA VAL A 150 15.40 -7.71 23.15
C VAL A 150 16.28 -8.77 23.80
N ALA A 151 17.10 -9.49 23.02
CA ALA A 151 18.04 -10.47 23.55
C ALA A 151 19.10 -9.85 24.47
N LYS A 152 19.65 -8.69 24.10
CA LYS A 152 20.59 -7.93 24.94
C LYS A 152 19.94 -7.50 26.26
N ASN A 153 18.75 -6.92 26.21
CA ASN A 153 18.01 -6.51 27.42
C ASN A 153 17.77 -7.71 28.34
N LYS A 154 17.36 -8.85 27.79
CA LYS A 154 17.12 -10.07 28.57
C LYS A 154 18.40 -10.56 29.28
N ALA A 155 19.52 -10.60 28.56
CA ALA A 155 20.80 -11.01 29.15
C ALA A 155 21.27 -10.06 30.27
N MET A 156 21.02 -8.75 30.12
CA MET A 156 21.34 -7.77 31.17
C MET A 156 20.50 -7.96 32.44
N ILE A 157 19.20 -8.27 32.29
CA ILE A 157 18.29 -8.56 33.41
C ILE A 157 18.74 -9.84 34.14
N GLU A 158 18.97 -10.94 33.41
CA GLU A 158 19.39 -12.23 33.97
C GLU A 158 20.74 -12.12 34.72
N ALA A 159 21.68 -11.32 34.21
CA ALA A 159 22.97 -11.09 34.88
C ALA A 159 22.82 -10.35 36.22
N GLN A 160 21.86 -9.43 36.34
CA GLN A 160 21.58 -8.75 37.60
C GLN A 160 20.93 -9.70 38.61
N GLU A 161 19.96 -10.52 38.18
CA GLU A 161 19.31 -11.49 39.07
C GLU A 161 20.32 -12.48 39.67
N GLN A 162 21.25 -12.99 38.87
CA GLN A 162 22.30 -13.91 39.35
C GLN A 162 23.30 -13.26 40.32
N SER A 163 23.57 -11.95 40.19
CA SER A 163 24.44 -11.22 41.13
C SER A 163 23.81 -11.00 42.50
N HIS A 164 22.47 -11.05 42.61
CA HIS A 164 21.74 -10.93 43.87
C HIS A 164 21.59 -12.28 44.60
N GLU A 165 21.78 -13.42 43.93
CA GLU A 165 21.60 -14.77 44.50
C GLU A 165 22.88 -15.44 45.03
N CYS A 166 24.05 -14.79 45.00
CA CYS A 166 25.26 -15.27 45.70
C CYS A 166 25.39 -14.62 47.09
N PRO A 167 24.80 -15.16 48.18
CA PRO A 167 25.22 -14.75 49.51
C PRO A 167 26.64 -15.27 49.76
N ASN A 168 27.50 -14.37 50.25
CA ASN A 168 28.89 -14.68 50.62
C ASN A 168 28.98 -15.93 51.53
N PRO A 169 30.01 -16.78 51.36
CA PRO A 169 30.28 -17.88 52.28
C PRO A 169 30.63 -17.42 53.70
#